data_AF-A0A6I4UJE9-F1
#
_entry.id   AF-A0A6I4UJE9-F1
#
_cell.length_a   1.000
_cell.length_b   1.000
_cell.length_c   1.000
_cell.angle_alpha   90.00
_cell.angle_beta   90.00
_cell.angle_gamma   90.00
#
_symmetry.space_group_name_H-M   'P 1'
#
loop_
_entity.id
_entity.type
_entity.pdbx_description
1 polymer ?
#
loop_
_entity_poly.entity_id
_entity_poly.type
_entity_poly.pdbx_seq_one_letter_code
_entity_poly.pdbx_strand_id
1 'polypeptide(L)'
;MRETPTWRIPFGIVSLFIALIVYGVVIARYAPDIIGRWSGGSQAVVYVVLGLIWLLPLKRFLIWMETGIWSPPAATQAKEKAD
;
A
#
# COMPACT_ATOMS: atom_id res chain seq x y z
N MET A 1 -4.90 -16.57 24.73
CA MET A 1 -5.35 -16.95 23.37
C MET A 1 -6.55 -16.07 23.05
N ARG A 2 -6.64 -15.42 21.88
CA ARG A 2 -7.80 -14.54 21.61
C ARG A 2 -9.03 -15.39 21.30
N GLU A 3 -10.11 -15.16 22.03
CA GLU A 3 -11.28 -16.07 22.12
C GLU A 3 -12.38 -15.79 21.07
N THR A 4 -12.24 -14.76 20.24
CA THR A 4 -13.23 -14.42 19.19
C THR A 4 -12.58 -14.34 17.81
N PRO A 5 -13.03 -15.14 16.82
CA PRO A 5 -12.52 -15.07 15.47
C PRO A 5 -13.01 -13.80 14.77
N THR A 6 -12.13 -12.82 14.61
CA THR A 6 -12.40 -11.61 13.80
C THR A 6 -12.09 -11.88 12.33
N TRP A 7 -13.13 -12.07 11.53
CA TRP A 7 -13.08 -12.30 10.07
C TRP A 7 -12.38 -11.17 9.27
N ARG A 8 -12.19 -9.99 9.87
CA ARG A 8 -11.56 -8.81 9.27
C ARG A 8 -10.08 -9.01 8.90
N ILE A 9 -9.33 -9.80 9.68
CA ILE A 9 -7.90 -10.04 9.43
C ILE A 9 -7.69 -10.85 8.15
N PRO A 10 -8.29 -12.05 7.97
CA PRO A 10 -8.11 -12.82 6.74
C PRO A 10 -8.68 -12.07 5.51
N PHE A 11 -9.80 -11.36 5.67
CA PHE A 11 -10.35 -10.54 4.59
C PHE A 11 -9.42 -9.38 4.20
N GLY A 12 -8.78 -8.73 5.19
CA GLY A 12 -7.80 -7.68 4.94
C GLY A 12 -6.60 -8.22 4.16
N ILE A 13 -6.07 -9.37 4.54
CA ILE A 13 -4.95 -10.01 3.82
C ILE A 13 -5.34 -10.32 2.37
N VAL A 14 -6.48 -10.97 2.15
CA VAL A 14 -6.95 -11.30 0.78
C VAL A 14 -7.15 -10.02 -0.05
N SER A 15 -7.77 -9.00 0.52
CA SER A 15 -7.96 -7.71 -0.15
C SER A 15 -6.64 -7.05 -0.51
N LEU A 16 -5.63 -7.11 0.37
CA LEU A 16 -4.28 -6.61 0.11
C LEU A 16 -3.62 -7.36 -1.05
N PHE A 17 -3.73 -8.68 -1.09
CA PHE A 17 -3.22 -9.49 -2.19
C PHE A 17 -3.89 -9.12 -3.51
N ILE A 18 -5.22 -9.00 -3.53
CA ILE A 18 -5.96 -8.58 -4.73
C ILE A 18 -5.50 -7.20 -5.18
N ALA A 19 -5.38 -6.25 -4.26
CA ALA A 19 -4.92 -4.89 -4.56
C ALA A 19 -3.50 -4.91 -5.16
N LEU A 20 -2.59 -5.69 -4.58
CA LEU A 20 -1.22 -5.84 -5.08
C LEU A 20 -1.18 -6.45 -6.48
N ILE A 21 -1.99 -7.47 -6.74
CA ILE A 21 -2.11 -8.10 -8.07
C ILE A 21 -2.64 -7.08 -9.08
N VAL A 22 -3.74 -6.40 -8.76
CA VAL A 22 -4.33 -5.39 -9.64
C VAL A 22 -3.32 -4.29 -9.95
N TYR A 23 -2.62 -3.79 -8.93
CA TYR A 23 -1.59 -2.77 -9.11
C TYR A 23 -0.44 -3.27 -10.00
N GLY A 24 0.09 -4.46 -9.71
CA GLY A 24 1.15 -5.07 -10.51
C GLY A 24 0.73 -5.26 -11.97
N VAL A 25 -0.49 -5.72 -12.22
CA VAL A 25 -1.03 -5.89 -13.59
C VAL A 25 -1.18 -4.54 -14.29
N VAL A 26 -1.71 -3.52 -13.61
CA VAL A 26 -1.83 -2.16 -14.18
C VAL A 26 -0.44 -1.64 -14.55
N ILE A 27 0.54 -1.71 -13.64
CA ILE A 27 1.89 -1.26 -13.94
C ILE A 27 2.52 -2.08 -15.07
N ALA A 28 2.43 -3.40 -15.05
CA ALA A 28 2.98 -4.26 -16.10
C ALA A 28 2.31 -4.01 -17.46
N ARG A 29 1.04 -3.60 -17.48
CA ARG A 29 0.31 -3.29 -18.71
C ARG A 29 0.67 -1.92 -19.27
N TYR A 30 0.78 -0.90 -18.43
CA TYR A 30 0.90 0.49 -18.89
C TYR A 30 2.32 1.05 -18.83
N ALA A 31 3.17 0.62 -17.88
CA ALA A 31 4.51 1.15 -17.75
C ALA A 31 5.40 0.82 -18.96
N PRO A 32 5.44 -0.41 -19.49
CA PRO A 32 6.30 -0.73 -20.64
C PRO A 32 5.96 0.07 -21.91
N ASP A 33 4.68 0.39 -22.15
CA ASP A 33 4.29 1.22 -23.30
C ASP A 33 4.87 2.65 -23.23
N ILE A 34 5.01 3.19 -22.01
CA ILE A 34 5.46 4.57 -21.78
C ILE A 34 6.99 4.65 -21.65
N ILE A 35 7.58 3.80 -20.81
CA ILE A 35 9.00 3.84 -20.43
C ILE A 35 9.82 2.71 -21.08
N GLY A 36 9.23 1.83 -21.88
CA GLY A 36 9.91 0.67 -22.47
C GLY A 36 11.10 1.03 -23.38
N ARG A 37 11.08 2.24 -23.95
CA ARG A 37 12.13 2.79 -24.83
C ARG A 37 13.19 3.62 -24.08
N TRP A 38 13.07 3.77 -22.76
CA TRP A 38 14.02 4.53 -21.95
C TRP A 38 15.22 3.67 -21.55
N SER A 39 16.32 4.32 -21.13
CA SER A 39 17.47 3.62 -20.55
C SER A 39 17.09 2.87 -19.27
N GLY A 40 17.76 1.74 -19.00
CA GLY A 40 17.45 0.90 -17.83
C GLY A 40 17.53 1.64 -16.50
N GLY A 41 18.42 2.62 -16.36
CA GLY A 41 18.49 3.47 -15.16
C GLY A 41 17.23 4.32 -14.95
N SER A 42 16.69 4.90 -16.03
CA SER A 42 15.46 5.71 -15.96
C SER A 42 14.26 4.82 -15.63
N GLN A 43 14.21 3.62 -16.20
CA GLN A 43 13.17 2.62 -15.86
C GLN A 43 13.26 2.23 -14.37
N ALA A 44 14.46 1.99 -13.85
CA ALA A 44 14.65 1.64 -12.45
C ALA A 44 14.13 2.73 -11.50
N VAL A 45 14.44 4.00 -11.77
CA VAL A 45 13.93 5.13 -10.97
C VAL A 45 12.40 5.17 -10.99
N VAL A 46 11.77 5.01 -12.17
CA VAL A 46 10.31 5.02 -12.28
C VAL A 46 9.68 3.87 -11.50
N TYR A 47 10.19 2.65 -11.62
CA TYR A 47 9.66 1.51 -10.87
C TYR A 47 9.85 1.64 -9.36
N VAL A 48 10.97 2.23 -8.91
CA VAL A 48 11.19 2.53 -7.48
C VAL A 48 10.15 3.53 -6.99
N VAL A 49 9.93 4.63 -7.71
CA VAL A 49 8.93 5.65 -7.34
C VAL A 49 7.52 5.06 -7.32
N LEU A 50 7.14 4.26 -8.32
CA LEU A 50 5.86 3.55 -8.35
C LEU A 50 5.73 2.58 -7.16
N GLY A 51 6.80 1.88 -6.78
CA GLY A 51 6.84 1.04 -5.58
C GLY A 51 6.61 1.85 -4.30
N LEU A 52 7.22 3.04 -4.19
CA LEU A 52 7.05 3.93 -3.03
C LEU A 52 5.63 4.50 -2.94
N ILE A 53 5.04 4.90 -4.07
CA ILE A 53 3.65 5.40 -4.12
C ILE A 53 2.67 4.33 -3.60
N TRP A 54 2.93 3.05 -3.90
CA TRP A 54 2.13 1.94 -3.39
C TRP A 54 2.12 1.80 -1.86
N LEU A 55 3.16 2.28 -1.17
CA LEU A 55 3.24 2.21 0.29
C LEU A 55 2.36 3.24 1.00
N LEU A 56 2.03 4.35 0.34
CA LEU A 56 1.18 5.42 0.91
C LEU A 56 -0.18 4.90 1.45
N PRO A 57 -0.97 4.13 0.68
CA PRO A 57 -2.23 3.58 1.18
C PRO A 57 -2.05 2.47 2.22
N LEU A 58 -0.88 1.81 2.26
CA LEU A 58 -0.63 0.63 3.08
C LEU A 58 -0.80 0.91 4.57
N LYS A 59 -0.29 2.06 5.05
CA LYS A 59 -0.42 2.49 6.46
C LYS A 59 -1.89 2.53 6.90
N ARG A 60 -2.76 3.15 6.09
CA ARG A 60 -4.20 3.30 6.41
C ARG A 60 -4.92 1.95 6.37
N PHE A 61 -4.53 1.09 5.42
CA PHE A 61 -5.07 -0.25 5.29
C PHE A 61 -4.70 -1.17 6.45
N LEU A 62 -3.44 -1.13 6.90
CA LEU A 62 -2.97 -1.86 8.09
C LEU A 62 -3.75 -1.45 9.34
N ILE A 63 -3.91 -0.14 9.56
CA ILE A 63 -4.68 0.39 10.70
C ILE A 63 -6.13 -0.10 10.64
N TRP A 64 -6.76 -0.09 9.46
CA TRP A 64 -8.11 -0.62 9.29
C TRP A 64 -8.19 -2.13 9.55
N MET A 65 -7.20 -2.90 9.09
CA MET A 65 -7.15 -4.34 9.27
C MET A 65 -7.10 -4.71 10.76
N GLU A 66 -6.28 -4.00 11.55
CA GLU A 66 -6.14 -4.24 12.99
C GLU A 66 -7.31 -3.65 13.81
N THR A 67 -7.72 -2.41 13.55
CA THR A 67 -8.65 -1.67 14.43
C THR A 67 -10.06 -1.52 13.88
N GLY A 68 -10.23 -1.50 12.55
CA GLY A 68 -11.53 -1.33 11.88
C GLY A 68 -11.86 0.13 11.61
N ILE A 69 -10.94 1.01 12.00
CA ILE A 69 -11.04 2.45 11.84
C ILE A 69 -10.03 2.87 10.76
N TRP A 70 -10.45 3.75 9.86
CA TRP A 70 -9.64 4.15 8.69
C TRP A 70 -8.57 5.22 8.97
N SER A 71 -8.57 5.78 10.18
CA SER A 71 -7.65 6.84 10.58
C SER A 71 -7.33 6.71 12.06
N PRO A 72 -6.05 6.84 12.47
CA PRO A 72 -5.73 6.93 13.89
C PRO A 72 -6.41 8.17 14.49
N PRO A 73 -6.83 8.15 15.78
CA PRO A 73 -7.31 9.34 16.46
C PRO A 73 -6.26 10.44 16.28
N ALA A 74 -6.69 11.66 15.93
CA ALA A 74 -5.83 12.76 15.48
C ALA A 74 -4.68 13.16 16.45
N ALA A 75 -4.64 12.60 17.66
CA ALA A 75 -3.68 12.91 18.71
C ALA A 75 -2.23 12.48 18.44
N THR A 76 -1.96 11.46 17.61
CA THR A 76 -0.58 10.98 17.40
C THR A 76 0.20 11.81 16.35
N GLN A 77 -0.47 12.39 15.36
CA GLN A 77 0.20 13.16 14.30
C GLN A 77 0.65 14.56 14.73
N ALA A 78 0.08 15.10 15.81
CA ALA A 78 0.49 16.39 16.37
C ALA A 78 1.76 16.29 17.23
N LYS A 79 2.02 15.11 17.83
CA LYS A 79 3.21 14.89 18.67
C LYS A 79 4.49 14.65 17.88
N GLU A 80 4.42 14.01 16.71
CA GLU A 80 5.60 13.72 15.87
C GLU A 80 6.08 14.93 15.05
N LYS A 81 5.22 15.95 14.83
CA LYS A 81 5.63 17.22 14.20
C LYS A 81 6.21 18.24 15.17
N ALA A 82 6.13 17.97 16.47
CA ALA A 82 6.51 18.90 17.53
C ALA A 82 7.83 18.50 18.23
N ASP A 83 8.48 17.41 17.80
CA ASP A 83 9.79 16.94 18.26
C ASP A 83 10.81 17.05 17.12
#